data_AF-K2BT07-F1
#
_entry.id   AF-K2BT07-F1
#
_cell.length_a   1.000
_cell.length_b   1.000
_cell.length_c   1.000
_cell.angle_alpha   90.00
_cell.angle_beta   90.00
_cell.angle_gamma   90.00
#
_symmetry.space_group_name_H-M   'P 1'
#
loop_
_entity.id
_entity.type
_entity.pdbx_description
1 polymer ?
#
loop_
_entity_poly.entity_id
_entity_poly.type
_entity_poly.pdbx_seq_one_letter_code
_entity_poly.pdbx_strand_id
1 'polypeptide(L)'
;MNILTLKKTKPTTTKLEKAWYKLLCVSCGTTCSEADTTTRCLQCGGALDVYYNDAALKQRVDPKIFCAPLNSLLNYRALYPLPRETKYISLHEGHTPLEHLPKLSKKYGVSELLIKNESANPTGVFKDRGSLVEVTKAKQLGAKAICCASTGNMAASVSAYAAVANLPCFVFVPDGTPAGKLSQSLAYGAHIISLRGSYADCVKMCGVAAKSQGFYVAGDYAFRSEGQKTLAYEVYQQLNQAVPDVMIVPMGCGTNIASIFKGWKDLLRLGVIDHLPRLVGVQPDSVPTIVQAWKEHKTVGVHMEQVKSVASAVGIGSPLDDVKALAALYESNGYAITVPEAEIVPAQFELSHVEGIFVEPSSVLSVAAVPLLKKSGVIKESYVVVAVLTGSGLKDPQSIVSIMPKPHVLEPNALEVSRYFDLQMYNVRSSGAGSAEITWKTNQPTAEEVQAVVKTQFNFTLQTGYVEEVLRQLASFQEKTAKVHVADLQGIVETVLQEYYGTAPVLQVKDFEVHTQQHKPPLAWVKINFAGEELQEHAVGVGPVDAIVQALQKLLHGRDQLKTELTNYKVEINTGGTDAVVRVQLTLRDVSGTEVTGTSTSPDVIVASIQAFVSAYNILSFKATIQA
;
A
#
# COMPACT_ATOMS: atom_id res chain seq x y z
N MET A 1 0.76 -43.45 -52.93
CA MET A 1 -0.71 -43.51 -52.73
C MET A 1 -1.00 -44.39 -51.52
N ASN A 2 -1.47 -43.81 -50.41
CA ASN A 2 -2.73 -44.14 -49.72
C ASN A 2 -3.29 -45.58 -49.91
N ILE A 3 -3.75 -46.37 -48.92
CA ILE A 3 -4.62 -46.07 -47.77
C ILE A 3 -4.74 -47.30 -46.83
N LEU A 4 -4.74 -47.01 -45.51
CA LEU A 4 -5.43 -47.60 -44.35
C LEU A 4 -5.80 -49.10 -44.26
N THR A 5 -5.48 -49.68 -43.09
CA THR A 5 -6.43 -50.52 -42.34
C THR A 5 -6.26 -50.31 -40.83
N LEU A 6 -7.25 -49.65 -40.23
CA LEU A 6 -7.45 -49.51 -38.78
C LEU A 6 -7.76 -50.88 -38.17
N LYS A 7 -6.91 -51.37 -37.25
CA LYS A 7 -7.26 -52.46 -36.33
C LYS A 7 -7.60 -51.90 -34.95
N LYS A 8 -8.85 -52.16 -34.55
CA LYS A 8 -9.48 -51.88 -33.27
C LYS A 8 -8.65 -52.45 -32.11
N THR A 9 -8.10 -51.57 -31.27
CA THR A 9 -7.71 -51.93 -29.90
C THR A 9 -8.94 -51.83 -28.99
N LYS A 10 -9.20 -52.91 -28.25
CA LYS A 10 -10.21 -52.97 -27.19
C LYS A 10 -9.93 -51.85 -26.17
N PRO A 11 -10.96 -51.13 -25.68
CA PRO A 11 -10.77 -50.16 -24.62
C PRO A 11 -10.36 -50.94 -23.36
N THR A 12 -9.11 -50.82 -22.97
CA THR A 12 -8.62 -51.22 -21.66
C THR A 12 -9.38 -50.44 -20.59
N THR A 13 -9.71 -51.14 -19.52
CA THR A 13 -10.47 -50.73 -18.35
C THR A 13 -9.78 -49.61 -17.54
N THR A 14 -9.73 -48.38 -18.07
CA THR A 14 -9.33 -47.14 -17.36
C THR A 14 -9.99 -45.89 -17.94
N LYS A 15 -11.18 -46.01 -18.53
CA LYS A 15 -11.87 -44.88 -19.19
C LYS A 15 -12.76 -44.02 -18.28
N LEU A 16 -12.68 -44.18 -16.96
CA LEU A 16 -13.36 -43.38 -15.93
C LEU A 16 -12.72 -43.72 -14.56
N GLU A 17 -11.51 -43.23 -14.29
CA GLU A 17 -11.38 -42.62 -12.95
C GLU A 17 -12.39 -41.47 -12.97
N LYS A 18 -13.50 -41.60 -12.22
CA LYS A 18 -14.47 -40.51 -12.11
C LYS A 18 -13.69 -39.28 -11.62
N ALA A 19 -13.48 -38.29 -12.49
CA ALA A 19 -12.80 -37.06 -12.11
C ALA A 19 -13.49 -36.49 -10.86
N TRP A 20 -12.76 -36.39 -9.75
CA TRP A 20 -13.32 -35.93 -8.46
C TRP A 20 -13.63 -34.43 -8.47
N TYR A 21 -13.25 -33.73 -9.54
CA TYR A 21 -13.61 -32.35 -9.81
C TYR A 21 -13.82 -32.11 -11.31
N LYS A 22 -14.43 -30.97 -11.64
CA LYS A 22 -14.58 -30.42 -13.00
C LYS A 22 -14.29 -28.93 -12.96
N LEU A 23 -13.88 -28.35 -14.08
CA LEU A 23 -13.75 -26.90 -14.24
C LEU A 23 -15.03 -26.36 -14.87
N LEU A 24 -15.75 -25.48 -14.17
CA LEU A 24 -17.03 -24.91 -14.63
C LEU A 24 -16.94 -23.40 -14.74
N CYS A 25 -17.60 -22.83 -15.75
CA CYS A 25 -17.84 -21.39 -15.79
C CYS A 25 -18.94 -21.01 -14.80
N VAL A 26 -18.64 -20.05 -13.93
CA VAL A 26 -19.60 -19.54 -12.93
C VAL A 26 -20.76 -18.78 -13.58
N SER A 27 -20.54 -18.17 -14.75
CA SER A 27 -21.55 -17.37 -15.44
C SER A 27 -22.50 -18.20 -16.32
N CYS A 28 -21.97 -19.12 -17.13
CA CYS A 28 -22.78 -19.87 -18.11
C CYS A 28 -22.89 -21.38 -17.86
N GLY A 29 -22.24 -21.90 -16.80
CA GLY A 29 -22.28 -23.32 -16.44
C GLY A 29 -21.50 -24.27 -17.36
N THR A 30 -20.87 -23.76 -18.42
CA THR A 30 -20.10 -24.57 -19.37
C THR A 30 -18.97 -25.30 -18.65
N THR A 31 -18.87 -26.61 -18.87
CA THR A 31 -17.72 -27.41 -18.42
C THR A 31 -16.55 -27.19 -19.36
N CYS A 32 -15.41 -26.79 -18.83
CA CYS A 32 -14.19 -26.53 -19.58
C CYS A 32 -13.15 -27.64 -19.34
N SER A 33 -12.38 -27.97 -20.37
CA SER A 33 -11.21 -28.84 -20.24
C SER A 33 -9.98 -28.01 -19.83
N GLU A 34 -9.15 -28.55 -18.95
CA GLU A 34 -7.85 -27.96 -18.59
C GLU A 34 -6.91 -27.82 -19.80
N ALA A 35 -7.10 -28.67 -20.83
CA ALA A 35 -6.34 -28.59 -22.07
C ALA A 35 -6.76 -27.38 -22.94
N ASP A 36 -8.01 -26.91 -22.79
CA ASP A 36 -8.55 -25.80 -23.56
C ASP A 36 -8.30 -24.46 -22.88
N THR A 37 -8.55 -24.41 -21.56
CA THR A 37 -8.39 -23.19 -20.77
C THR A 37 -8.29 -23.49 -19.28
N THR A 38 -7.43 -22.74 -18.59
CA THR A 38 -7.32 -22.72 -17.12
C THR A 38 -7.68 -21.34 -16.54
N THR A 39 -8.02 -20.37 -17.40
CA THR A 39 -8.17 -18.96 -17.02
C THR A 39 -9.62 -18.50 -17.09
N ARG A 40 -10.17 -18.36 -18.30
CA ARG A 40 -11.54 -17.89 -18.57
C ARG A 40 -12.28 -18.83 -19.49
N CYS A 41 -13.60 -18.79 -19.38
CA CYS A 41 -14.49 -19.55 -20.25
C CYS A 41 -14.31 -19.09 -21.71
N LEU A 42 -14.04 -20.04 -22.61
CA LEU A 42 -13.90 -19.74 -24.04
C LEU A 42 -15.24 -19.36 -24.71
N GLN A 43 -16.37 -19.64 -24.06
CA GLN A 43 -17.71 -19.36 -24.61
C GLN A 43 -18.22 -17.97 -24.24
N CYS A 44 -18.08 -17.54 -22.99
CA CYS A 44 -18.64 -16.26 -22.51
C CYS A 44 -17.60 -15.31 -21.89
N GLY A 45 -16.33 -15.71 -21.78
CA GLY A 45 -15.29 -14.93 -21.10
C GLY A 45 -15.39 -14.90 -19.57
N GLY A 46 -16.41 -15.53 -18.97
CA GLY A 46 -16.64 -15.56 -17.53
C GLY A 46 -15.59 -16.34 -16.73
N ALA A 47 -15.58 -16.11 -15.41
CA ALA A 47 -14.67 -16.78 -14.49
C ALA A 47 -14.92 -18.30 -14.41
N LEU A 48 -13.84 -19.06 -14.30
CA LEU A 48 -13.89 -20.50 -14.07
C LEU A 48 -13.72 -20.81 -12.58
N ASP A 49 -14.32 -21.90 -12.12
CA ASP A 49 -14.15 -22.44 -10.77
C ASP A 49 -14.05 -23.97 -10.76
N VAL A 50 -13.37 -24.51 -9.74
CA VAL A 50 -13.23 -25.95 -9.53
C VAL A 50 -14.46 -26.49 -8.79
N TYR A 51 -15.27 -27.30 -9.44
CA TYR A 51 -16.43 -27.94 -8.83
C TYR A 51 -16.13 -29.39 -8.47
N TYR A 52 -16.22 -29.74 -7.19
CA TYR A 52 -16.00 -31.11 -6.71
C TYR A 52 -17.25 -31.99 -6.84
N ASN A 53 -17.04 -33.28 -7.12
CA ASN A 53 -18.07 -34.29 -6.94
C ASN A 53 -18.13 -34.67 -5.45
N ASP A 54 -19.26 -34.41 -4.79
CA ASP A 54 -19.39 -34.58 -3.34
C ASP A 54 -19.12 -36.02 -2.86
N ALA A 55 -19.60 -37.03 -3.59
CA ALA A 55 -19.37 -38.42 -3.22
C ALA A 55 -17.89 -38.80 -3.34
N ALA A 56 -17.22 -38.37 -4.41
CA ALA A 56 -15.79 -38.59 -4.58
C ALA A 56 -14.96 -37.81 -3.54
N LEU A 57 -15.37 -36.59 -3.20
CA LEU A 57 -14.68 -35.77 -2.21
C LEU A 57 -14.76 -36.39 -0.81
N LYS A 58 -15.95 -36.87 -0.40
CA LYS A 58 -16.15 -37.57 0.89
C LYS A 58 -15.35 -38.87 1.00
N GLN A 59 -15.13 -39.57 -0.12
CA GLN A 59 -14.24 -40.74 -0.14
C GLN A 59 -12.76 -40.35 -0.11
N ARG A 60 -12.43 -39.16 -0.61
CA ARG A 60 -11.05 -38.66 -0.74
C ARG A 60 -10.58 -37.88 0.48
N VAL A 61 -11.44 -37.40 1.36
CA VAL A 61 -11.01 -36.57 2.49
C VAL A 61 -11.46 -37.24 3.77
N ASP A 62 -10.50 -37.58 4.64
CA ASP A 62 -10.81 -37.93 6.03
C ASP A 62 -11.01 -36.62 6.81
N PRO A 63 -12.21 -36.32 7.35
CA PRO A 63 -12.47 -35.10 8.11
C PRO A 63 -11.51 -34.86 9.28
N LYS A 64 -10.86 -35.92 9.81
CA LYS A 64 -9.88 -35.80 10.90
C LYS A 64 -8.67 -34.92 10.55
N ILE A 65 -8.40 -34.66 9.27
CA ILE A 65 -7.32 -33.74 8.87
C ILE A 65 -7.53 -32.31 9.43
N PHE A 66 -8.79 -31.91 9.67
CA PHE A 66 -9.13 -30.61 10.25
C PHE A 66 -9.04 -30.59 11.78
N CYS A 67 -8.69 -31.71 12.41
CA CYS A 67 -8.41 -31.81 13.85
C CYS A 67 -6.93 -32.11 14.12
N ALA A 68 -6.16 -32.42 13.09
CA ALA A 68 -4.74 -32.74 13.21
C ALA A 68 -3.88 -31.48 13.42
N PRO A 69 -2.69 -31.59 14.03
CA PRO A 69 -1.76 -30.47 14.12
C PRO A 69 -1.44 -29.86 12.75
N LEU A 70 -1.48 -28.53 12.68
CA LEU A 70 -1.21 -27.77 11.47
C LEU A 70 0.30 -27.66 11.25
N ASN A 71 0.86 -28.57 10.43
CA ASN A 71 2.30 -28.59 10.16
C ASN A 71 2.65 -28.10 8.74
N SER A 72 1.70 -28.15 7.81
CA SER A 72 1.88 -27.74 6.42
C SER A 72 0.54 -27.65 5.70
N LEU A 73 0.41 -26.73 4.72
CA LEU A 73 -0.71 -26.73 3.78
C LEU A 73 -0.83 -28.00 2.94
N LEU A 74 0.23 -28.80 2.86
CA LEU A 74 0.18 -30.10 2.19
C LEU A 74 -0.68 -31.13 2.94
N ASN A 75 -1.06 -30.86 4.20
CA ASN A 75 -2.08 -31.64 4.91
C ASN A 75 -3.41 -31.65 4.16
N TYR A 76 -3.73 -30.58 3.44
CA TYR A 76 -4.96 -30.44 2.66
C TYR A 76 -4.83 -30.93 1.22
N ARG A 77 -3.76 -31.62 0.84
CA ARG A 77 -3.53 -32.07 -0.56
C ARG A 77 -4.65 -32.95 -1.14
N ALA A 78 -5.40 -33.63 -0.28
CA ALA A 78 -6.59 -34.37 -0.68
C ALA A 78 -7.71 -33.46 -1.24
N LEU A 79 -7.76 -32.19 -0.85
CA LEU A 79 -8.74 -31.20 -1.29
C LEU A 79 -8.28 -30.42 -2.53
N TYR A 80 -7.04 -30.57 -2.97
CA TYR A 80 -6.56 -29.89 -4.18
C TYR A 80 -6.99 -30.65 -5.46
N PRO A 81 -7.20 -29.94 -6.59
CA PRO A 81 -7.48 -30.54 -7.89
C PRO A 81 -6.21 -31.10 -8.54
N LEU A 82 -5.47 -31.90 -7.77
CA LEU A 82 -4.20 -32.52 -8.12
C LEU A 82 -4.18 -33.96 -7.56
N PRO A 83 -3.58 -34.96 -8.23
CA PRO A 83 -3.36 -36.29 -7.67
C PRO A 83 -2.62 -36.22 -6.32
N ARG A 84 -2.93 -37.12 -5.39
CA ARG A 84 -2.33 -37.09 -4.03
C ARG A 84 -0.81 -37.25 -4.03
N GLU A 85 -0.28 -38.02 -4.98
CA GLU A 85 1.15 -38.31 -5.15
C GLU A 85 1.89 -37.20 -5.92
N THR A 86 1.23 -36.07 -6.20
CA THR A 86 1.87 -34.94 -6.87
C THR A 86 3.04 -34.43 -6.02
N LYS A 87 4.18 -34.18 -6.68
CA LYS A 87 5.27 -33.43 -6.07
C LYS A 87 4.92 -31.94 -6.08
N TYR A 88 4.45 -31.45 -4.95
CA TYR A 88 4.04 -30.06 -4.79
C TYR A 88 5.25 -29.11 -4.80
N ILE A 89 5.06 -27.94 -5.41
CA ILE A 89 5.96 -26.79 -5.31
C ILE A 89 5.48 -25.96 -4.12
N SER A 90 6.26 -25.97 -3.05
CA SER A 90 5.93 -25.30 -1.79
C SER A 90 7.16 -24.55 -1.27
N LEU A 91 6.91 -23.43 -0.61
CA LEU A 91 7.87 -22.62 0.13
C LEU A 91 7.60 -22.65 1.63
N HIS A 92 6.82 -23.64 2.10
CA HIS A 92 6.31 -23.75 3.47
C HIS A 92 5.36 -22.61 3.88
N GLU A 93 4.61 -22.11 2.90
CA GLU A 93 3.51 -21.17 3.04
C GLU A 93 2.34 -21.70 3.88
N GLY A 94 1.50 -20.77 4.33
CA GLY A 94 0.43 -21.04 5.29
C GLY A 94 0.98 -21.21 6.71
N HIS A 95 0.17 -21.84 7.57
CA HIS A 95 0.39 -21.89 9.01
C HIS A 95 0.66 -20.49 9.61
N THR A 96 0.02 -19.48 9.05
CA THR A 96 0.26 -18.09 9.44
C THR A 96 -0.38 -17.79 10.80
N PRO A 97 0.16 -16.85 11.59
CA PRO A 97 -0.37 -16.54 12.92
C PRO A 97 -1.85 -16.14 12.89
N LEU A 98 -2.59 -16.61 13.91
CA LEU A 98 -3.91 -16.11 14.28
C LEU A 98 -3.76 -15.46 15.66
N GLU A 99 -3.75 -14.13 15.71
CA GLU A 99 -3.31 -13.37 16.88
C GLU A 99 -4.42 -12.46 17.40
N HIS A 100 -4.56 -12.38 18.72
CA HIS A 100 -5.50 -11.46 19.36
C HIS A 100 -4.92 -10.05 19.43
N LEU A 101 -5.75 -9.04 19.14
CA LEU A 101 -5.42 -7.62 19.24
C LEU A 101 -6.04 -7.03 20.51
N PRO A 102 -5.44 -7.20 21.71
CA PRO A 102 -6.10 -6.86 22.96
C PRO A 102 -6.37 -5.35 23.12
N LYS A 103 -5.47 -4.49 22.65
CA LYS A 103 -5.60 -3.03 22.82
C LYS A 103 -6.66 -2.50 21.84
N LEU A 104 -6.65 -2.97 20.60
CA LEU A 104 -7.65 -2.58 19.61
C LEU A 104 -9.03 -3.20 19.87
N SER A 105 -9.08 -4.44 20.38
CA SER A 105 -10.33 -5.06 20.89
C SER A 105 -11.02 -4.15 21.90
N LYS A 106 -10.27 -3.73 22.94
CA LYS A 106 -10.76 -2.80 23.96
C LYS A 106 -11.16 -1.45 23.36
N LYS A 107 -10.34 -0.88 22.47
CA LYS A 107 -10.62 0.43 21.85
C LYS A 107 -11.89 0.41 20.99
N TYR A 108 -12.09 -0.64 20.20
CA TYR A 108 -13.23 -0.76 19.28
C TYR A 108 -14.47 -1.38 19.92
N GLY A 109 -14.41 -1.81 21.19
CA GLY A 109 -15.55 -2.38 21.91
C GLY A 109 -15.96 -3.75 21.38
N VAL A 110 -14.98 -4.59 21.04
CA VAL A 110 -15.15 -5.99 20.61
C VAL A 110 -14.37 -6.87 21.59
N SER A 111 -14.96 -7.96 22.07
CA SER A 111 -14.32 -8.82 23.07
C SER A 111 -13.14 -9.59 22.49
N GLU A 112 -13.29 -10.09 21.26
CA GLU A 112 -12.27 -10.87 20.57
C GLU A 112 -12.08 -10.38 19.14
N LEU A 113 -11.13 -9.45 18.95
CA LEU A 113 -10.62 -9.10 17.62
C LEU A 113 -9.33 -9.87 17.36
N LEU A 114 -9.41 -10.83 16.46
CA LEU A 114 -8.31 -11.64 15.98
C LEU A 114 -7.86 -11.17 14.60
N ILE A 115 -6.59 -11.34 14.30
CA ILE A 115 -6.04 -11.16 12.95
C ILE A 115 -5.52 -12.47 12.40
N LYS A 116 -5.79 -12.73 11.13
CA LYS A 116 -5.11 -13.77 10.36
C LYS A 116 -3.98 -13.12 9.57
N ASN A 117 -2.74 -13.29 10.04
CA ASN A 117 -1.59 -12.53 9.58
C ASN A 117 -0.89 -13.17 8.37
N GLU A 118 -1.39 -12.92 7.17
CA GLU A 118 -0.83 -13.48 5.93
C GLU A 118 0.50 -12.82 5.51
N SER A 119 0.97 -11.80 6.22
CA SER A 119 2.30 -11.22 5.99
C SER A 119 3.43 -12.17 6.37
N ALA A 120 3.15 -13.22 7.14
CA ALA A 120 4.12 -14.24 7.54
C ALA A 120 4.39 -15.29 6.45
N ASN A 121 3.68 -15.24 5.31
CA ASN A 121 3.98 -16.11 4.18
C ASN A 121 5.36 -15.79 3.55
N PRO A 122 5.99 -16.73 2.81
CA PRO A 122 7.34 -16.59 2.28
C PRO A 122 7.62 -15.32 1.46
N THR A 123 6.67 -14.86 0.64
CA THR A 123 6.79 -13.62 -0.14
C THR A 123 6.12 -12.41 0.51
N GLY A 124 5.67 -12.60 1.76
CA GLY A 124 5.05 -11.61 2.62
C GLY A 124 3.57 -11.36 2.32
N VAL A 125 2.88 -12.25 1.59
CA VAL A 125 1.47 -12.06 1.17
C VAL A 125 0.69 -13.38 1.06
N PHE A 126 -0.64 -13.31 1.20
CA PHE A 126 -1.56 -14.46 1.11
C PHE A 126 -1.55 -15.21 -0.24
N LYS A 127 -1.01 -14.56 -1.29
CA LYS A 127 -1.02 -15.12 -2.65
C LYS A 127 -0.20 -16.39 -2.77
N ASP A 128 0.74 -16.61 -1.86
CA ASP A 128 1.58 -17.80 -1.75
C ASP A 128 0.76 -19.09 -1.64
N ARG A 129 -0.31 -19.07 -0.81
CA ARG A 129 -1.25 -20.19 -0.69
C ARG A 129 -1.75 -20.69 -2.04
N GLY A 130 -2.11 -19.74 -2.91
CA GLY A 130 -2.63 -20.02 -4.24
C GLY A 130 -1.54 -20.39 -5.24
N SER A 131 -0.37 -19.76 -5.14
CA SER A 131 0.79 -20.08 -5.98
C SER A 131 1.28 -21.52 -5.77
N LEU A 132 1.15 -22.08 -4.55
CA LEU A 132 1.33 -23.51 -4.27
C LEU A 132 0.64 -24.38 -5.31
N VAL A 133 -0.68 -24.20 -5.42
CA VAL A 133 -1.55 -25.06 -6.21
C VAL A 133 -1.42 -24.71 -7.69
N GLU A 134 -1.42 -23.41 -8.02
CA GLU A 134 -1.38 -22.94 -9.39
C GLU A 134 -0.07 -23.31 -10.09
N VAL A 135 1.09 -23.10 -9.46
CA VAL A 135 2.38 -23.43 -10.07
C VAL A 135 2.61 -24.94 -10.12
N THR A 136 2.16 -25.68 -9.11
CA THR A 136 2.17 -27.15 -9.15
C THR A 136 1.31 -27.66 -10.32
N LYS A 137 0.12 -27.07 -10.53
CA LYS A 137 -0.74 -27.40 -11.66
C LYS A 137 -0.10 -27.04 -13.01
N ALA A 138 0.53 -25.87 -13.12
CA ALA A 138 1.27 -25.48 -14.32
C ALA A 138 2.35 -26.52 -14.70
N LYS A 139 3.12 -26.99 -13.70
CA LYS A 139 4.14 -28.02 -13.90
C LYS A 139 3.53 -29.37 -14.29
N GLN A 140 2.41 -29.77 -13.67
CA GLN A 140 1.68 -30.98 -14.05
C GLN A 140 1.20 -30.94 -15.51
N LEU A 141 0.75 -29.78 -15.97
CA LEU A 141 0.29 -29.56 -17.35
C LEU A 141 1.45 -29.43 -18.36
N GLY A 142 2.71 -29.57 -17.91
CA GLY A 142 3.89 -29.51 -18.78
C GLY A 142 4.20 -28.09 -19.28
N ALA A 143 3.83 -27.06 -18.53
CA ALA A 143 4.12 -25.67 -18.89
C ALA A 143 5.62 -25.44 -19.10
N LYS A 144 5.99 -24.75 -20.19
CA LYS A 144 7.39 -24.41 -20.50
C LYS A 144 7.91 -23.22 -19.69
N ALA A 145 7.01 -22.35 -19.28
CA ALA A 145 7.25 -21.17 -18.46
C ALA A 145 5.94 -20.70 -17.83
N ILE A 146 6.04 -19.77 -16.89
CA ILE A 146 4.90 -19.06 -16.31
C ILE A 146 4.93 -17.62 -16.80
N CYS A 147 3.77 -17.05 -17.08
CA CYS A 147 3.63 -15.63 -17.32
C CYS A 147 2.50 -15.03 -16.49
N CYS A 148 2.64 -13.77 -16.09
CA CYS A 148 1.58 -13.00 -15.46
C CYS A 148 1.69 -11.52 -15.80
N ALA A 149 0.56 -10.84 -15.94
CA ALA A 149 0.51 -9.38 -15.98
C ALA A 149 0.19 -8.86 -14.57
N SER A 150 1.20 -8.34 -13.86
CA SER A 150 1.02 -7.76 -12.52
C SER A 150 2.27 -6.96 -12.12
N THR A 151 2.06 -5.87 -11.40
CA THR A 151 3.14 -5.01 -10.90
C THR A 151 3.44 -5.20 -9.41
N GLY A 152 2.80 -6.16 -8.72
CA GLY A 152 2.85 -6.25 -7.25
C GLY A 152 2.81 -7.67 -6.68
N ASN A 153 1.99 -7.87 -5.64
CA ASN A 153 1.94 -9.07 -4.81
C ASN A 153 1.82 -10.38 -5.61
N MET A 154 1.07 -10.36 -6.72
CA MET A 154 0.89 -11.53 -7.58
C MET A 154 2.19 -11.90 -8.30
N ALA A 155 2.86 -10.92 -8.92
CA ALA A 155 4.11 -11.15 -9.64
C ALA A 155 5.19 -11.71 -8.71
N ALA A 156 5.34 -11.13 -7.51
CA ALA A 156 6.33 -11.59 -6.54
C ALA A 156 6.09 -13.05 -6.11
N SER A 157 4.84 -13.38 -5.76
CA SER A 157 4.45 -14.74 -5.37
C SER A 157 4.68 -15.74 -6.50
N VAL A 158 4.18 -15.46 -7.71
CA VAL A 158 4.36 -16.37 -8.87
C VAL A 158 5.85 -16.56 -9.19
N SER A 159 6.65 -15.50 -9.13
CA SER A 159 8.08 -15.52 -9.44
C SER A 159 8.86 -16.40 -8.46
N ALA A 160 8.57 -16.30 -7.16
CA ALA A 160 9.21 -17.14 -6.14
C ALA A 160 8.94 -18.63 -6.38
N TYR A 161 7.69 -18.98 -6.68
CA TYR A 161 7.30 -20.37 -6.92
C TYR A 161 7.82 -20.90 -8.26
N ALA A 162 7.88 -20.05 -9.29
CA ALA A 162 8.49 -20.40 -10.57
C ALA A 162 9.98 -20.72 -10.41
N ALA A 163 10.70 -19.94 -9.59
CA ALA A 163 12.10 -20.22 -9.23
C ALA A 163 12.25 -21.61 -8.59
N VAL A 164 11.46 -21.94 -7.56
CA VAL A 164 11.49 -23.28 -6.94
C VAL A 164 11.09 -24.39 -7.91
N ALA A 165 10.17 -24.09 -8.84
CA ALA A 165 9.73 -25.04 -9.85
C ALA A 165 10.78 -25.28 -10.95
N ASN A 166 11.83 -24.45 -11.04
CA ASN A 166 12.75 -24.33 -12.16
C ASN A 166 12.03 -24.04 -13.48
N LEU A 167 11.06 -23.11 -13.43
CA LEU A 167 10.33 -22.62 -14.60
C LEU A 167 10.69 -21.15 -14.86
N PRO A 168 11.01 -20.75 -16.11
CA PRO A 168 11.13 -19.34 -16.45
C PRO A 168 9.84 -18.59 -16.08
N CYS A 169 9.98 -17.38 -15.56
CA CYS A 169 8.85 -16.52 -15.20
C CYS A 169 8.92 -15.20 -15.96
N PHE A 170 7.86 -14.87 -16.69
CA PHE A 170 7.75 -13.63 -17.48
C PHE A 170 6.67 -12.72 -16.88
N VAL A 171 7.06 -11.54 -16.42
CA VAL A 171 6.15 -10.58 -15.77
C VAL A 171 5.95 -9.38 -16.68
N PHE A 172 4.73 -9.20 -17.17
CA PHE A 172 4.36 -8.09 -18.07
C PHE A 172 3.89 -6.89 -17.25
N VAL A 173 4.53 -5.75 -17.45
CA VAL A 173 4.24 -4.51 -16.71
C VAL A 173 4.25 -3.28 -17.62
N PRO A 174 3.48 -2.24 -17.30
CA PRO A 174 3.61 -0.95 -17.98
C PRO A 174 4.99 -0.33 -17.76
N ASP A 175 5.47 0.39 -18.76
CA ASP A 175 6.67 1.20 -18.65
C ASP A 175 6.52 2.27 -17.54
N GLY A 176 7.61 2.52 -16.81
CA GLY A 176 7.60 3.39 -15.63
C GLY A 176 7.10 2.75 -14.34
N THR A 177 6.84 1.43 -14.31
CA THR A 177 6.51 0.73 -13.06
C THR A 177 7.67 0.88 -12.04
N PRO A 178 7.42 1.37 -10.82
CA PRO A 178 8.48 1.62 -9.84
C PRO A 178 9.29 0.36 -9.50
N ALA A 179 10.62 0.47 -9.52
CA ALA A 179 11.52 -0.65 -9.24
C ALA A 179 11.27 -1.29 -7.87
N GLY A 180 10.89 -0.50 -6.86
CA GLY A 180 10.54 -1.01 -5.53
C GLY A 180 9.44 -2.08 -5.56
N LYS A 181 8.42 -1.92 -6.42
CA LYS A 181 7.32 -2.88 -6.58
C LYS A 181 7.74 -4.17 -7.31
N LEU A 182 8.78 -4.08 -8.15
CA LEU A 182 9.31 -5.19 -8.96
C LEU A 182 10.47 -5.92 -8.29
N SER A 183 11.04 -5.35 -7.23
CA SER A 183 12.26 -5.80 -6.56
C SER A 183 12.25 -7.30 -6.23
N GLN A 184 11.18 -7.81 -5.61
CA GLN A 184 11.07 -9.24 -5.29
C GLN A 184 11.01 -10.11 -6.54
N SER A 185 10.19 -9.75 -7.54
CA SER A 185 10.10 -10.52 -8.79
C SER A 185 11.47 -10.61 -9.49
N LEU A 186 12.20 -9.49 -9.56
CA LEU A 186 13.57 -9.44 -10.08
C LEU A 186 14.52 -10.32 -9.26
N ALA A 187 14.46 -10.25 -7.94
CA ALA A 187 15.30 -11.05 -7.05
C ALA A 187 15.05 -12.56 -7.18
N TYR A 188 13.81 -12.97 -7.46
CA TYR A 188 13.46 -14.36 -7.77
C TYR A 188 13.79 -14.78 -9.21
N GLY A 189 14.43 -13.92 -10.01
CA GLY A 189 14.88 -14.24 -11.35
C GLY A 189 13.81 -14.13 -12.44
N ALA A 190 12.72 -13.39 -12.19
CA ALA A 190 11.72 -13.16 -13.22
C ALA A 190 12.21 -12.22 -14.32
N HIS A 191 11.87 -12.54 -15.56
CA HIS A 191 12.08 -11.68 -16.72
C HIS A 191 10.97 -10.63 -16.79
N ILE A 192 11.31 -9.39 -16.44
CA ILE A 192 10.37 -8.27 -16.53
C ILE A 192 10.26 -7.80 -17.98
N ILE A 193 9.06 -7.84 -18.54
CA ILE A 193 8.72 -7.34 -19.87
C ILE A 193 7.97 -6.03 -19.70
N SER A 194 8.71 -4.92 -19.80
CA SER A 194 8.15 -3.57 -19.77
C SER A 194 7.52 -3.21 -21.12
N LEU A 195 6.25 -2.81 -21.11
CA LEU A 195 5.51 -2.42 -22.32
C LEU A 195 5.12 -0.95 -22.27
N ARG A 196 5.37 -0.24 -23.37
CA ARG A 196 4.87 1.13 -23.58
C ARG A 196 3.37 1.08 -23.89
N GLY A 197 2.56 0.95 -22.85
CA GLY A 197 1.11 0.82 -22.96
C GLY A 197 0.44 0.75 -21.60
N SER A 198 -0.87 0.54 -21.61
CA SER A 198 -1.70 0.42 -20.41
C SER A 198 -1.53 -0.94 -19.73
N TYR A 199 -2.07 -1.07 -18.52
CA TYR A 199 -2.17 -2.38 -17.87
C TYR A 199 -3.02 -3.38 -18.70
N ALA A 200 -4.06 -2.90 -19.38
CA ALA A 200 -4.87 -3.74 -20.27
C ALA A 200 -4.05 -4.29 -21.44
N ASP A 201 -3.13 -3.49 -22.00
CA ASP A 201 -2.19 -3.95 -23.03
C ASP A 201 -1.26 -5.05 -22.49
N CYS A 202 -0.81 -4.92 -21.25
CA CYS A 202 0.02 -5.93 -20.59
C CYS A 202 -0.71 -7.27 -20.43
N VAL A 203 -1.96 -7.25 -19.97
CA VAL A 203 -2.80 -8.45 -19.86
C VAL A 203 -3.00 -9.10 -21.24
N LYS A 204 -3.31 -8.29 -22.26
CA LYS A 204 -3.50 -8.77 -23.63
C LYS A 204 -2.24 -9.42 -24.19
N MET A 205 -1.08 -8.75 -24.06
CA MET A 205 0.20 -9.28 -24.56
C MET A 205 0.67 -10.51 -23.78
N CYS A 206 0.43 -10.57 -22.47
CA CYS A 206 0.67 -11.77 -21.66
C CYS A 206 -0.13 -12.97 -22.20
N GLY A 207 -1.40 -12.77 -22.56
CA GLY A 207 -2.24 -13.80 -23.17
C GLY A 207 -1.76 -14.25 -24.55
N VAL A 208 -1.30 -13.32 -25.38
CA VAL A 208 -0.71 -13.62 -26.71
C VAL A 208 0.57 -14.44 -26.56
N ALA A 209 1.46 -14.04 -25.66
CA ALA A 209 2.70 -14.77 -25.35
C ALA A 209 2.39 -16.19 -24.83
N ALA A 210 1.41 -16.31 -23.93
CA ALA A 210 1.00 -17.61 -23.40
C ALA A 210 0.55 -18.58 -24.49
N LYS A 211 -0.34 -18.13 -25.38
CA LYS A 211 -0.86 -18.96 -26.47
C LYS A 211 0.23 -19.32 -27.49
N SER A 212 1.07 -18.36 -27.87
CA SER A 212 2.08 -18.57 -28.91
C SER A 212 3.27 -19.42 -28.45
N GLN A 213 3.67 -19.30 -27.17
CA GLN A 213 4.86 -19.98 -26.63
C GLN A 213 4.53 -21.22 -25.78
N GLY A 214 3.26 -21.44 -25.45
CA GLY A 214 2.83 -22.52 -24.54
C GLY A 214 3.21 -22.24 -23.08
N PHE A 215 3.10 -20.98 -22.65
CA PHE A 215 3.31 -20.59 -21.25
C PHE A 215 2.01 -20.72 -20.47
N TYR A 216 2.12 -20.99 -19.17
CA TYR A 216 0.99 -20.99 -18.26
C TYR A 216 0.72 -19.57 -17.76
N VAL A 217 -0.52 -19.08 -17.92
CA VAL A 217 -0.93 -17.77 -17.38
C VAL A 217 -1.30 -17.93 -15.91
N ALA A 218 -0.50 -17.36 -15.02
CA ALA A 218 -0.78 -17.31 -13.59
C ALA A 218 -1.54 -16.03 -13.22
N GLY A 219 -2.43 -16.13 -12.24
CA GLY A 219 -3.22 -15.00 -11.79
C GLY A 219 -4.40 -15.42 -10.92
N ASP A 220 -5.35 -14.51 -10.74
CA ASP A 220 -6.58 -14.73 -10.00
C ASP A 220 -7.55 -15.62 -10.82
N TYR A 221 -7.21 -16.91 -10.91
CA TYR A 221 -7.91 -17.95 -11.67
C TYR A 221 -8.26 -19.17 -10.80
N ALA A 222 -9.04 -20.10 -11.36
CA ALA A 222 -9.68 -21.20 -10.63
C ALA A 222 -8.73 -21.99 -9.70
N PHE A 223 -7.55 -22.37 -10.17
CA PHE A 223 -6.62 -23.18 -9.38
C PHE A 223 -5.96 -22.43 -8.23
N ARG A 224 -5.82 -21.11 -8.35
CA ARG A 224 -5.30 -20.26 -7.27
C ARG A 224 -6.26 -20.24 -6.08
N SER A 225 -7.57 -20.24 -6.35
CA SER A 225 -8.60 -20.29 -5.32
C SER A 225 -8.51 -21.55 -4.44
N GLU A 226 -8.11 -22.68 -5.02
CA GLU A 226 -7.98 -23.94 -4.28
C GLU A 226 -6.85 -23.95 -3.26
N GLY A 227 -5.84 -23.09 -3.43
CA GLY A 227 -4.84 -22.87 -2.42
C GLY A 227 -5.30 -21.85 -1.38
N GLN A 228 -5.88 -20.72 -1.82
CA GLN A 228 -6.34 -19.64 -0.93
C GLN A 228 -7.45 -20.08 0.04
N LYS A 229 -8.32 -21.02 -0.35
CA LYS A 229 -9.38 -21.55 0.52
C LYS A 229 -8.88 -22.19 1.81
N THR A 230 -7.62 -22.62 1.84
CA THR A 230 -6.99 -23.23 3.02
C THR A 230 -6.92 -22.29 4.22
N LEU A 231 -7.00 -20.97 4.00
CA LEU A 231 -7.07 -20.00 5.08
C LEU A 231 -8.27 -20.28 6.01
N ALA A 232 -9.42 -20.70 5.46
CA ALA A 232 -10.58 -21.08 6.25
C ALA A 232 -10.31 -22.31 7.14
N TYR A 233 -9.62 -23.32 6.60
CA TYR A 233 -9.26 -24.53 7.35
C TYR A 233 -8.31 -24.21 8.50
N GLU A 234 -7.31 -23.35 8.24
CA GLU A 234 -6.37 -22.93 9.28
C GLU A 234 -7.06 -22.13 10.38
N VAL A 235 -7.94 -21.18 10.02
CA VAL A 235 -8.68 -20.39 11.01
C VAL A 235 -9.54 -21.31 11.88
N TYR A 236 -10.26 -22.26 11.29
CA TYR A 236 -11.03 -23.26 12.04
C TYR A 236 -10.14 -24.07 13.01
N GLN A 237 -8.98 -24.55 12.55
CA GLN A 237 -8.05 -25.32 13.38
C GLN A 237 -7.44 -24.47 14.51
N GLN A 238 -7.03 -23.24 14.21
CA GLN A 238 -6.41 -22.32 15.16
C GLN A 238 -7.41 -21.76 16.17
N LEU A 239 -8.71 -21.75 15.85
CA LEU A 239 -9.81 -21.47 16.76
C LEU A 239 -10.30 -22.69 17.54
N ASN A 240 -9.47 -23.73 17.68
CA ASN A 240 -9.81 -24.97 18.37
C ASN A 240 -11.12 -25.59 17.86
N GLN A 241 -11.26 -25.67 16.52
CA GLN A 241 -12.42 -26.26 15.85
C GLN A 241 -13.72 -25.46 16.04
N ALA A 242 -13.61 -24.15 16.31
CA ALA A 242 -14.73 -23.21 16.31
C ALA A 242 -14.84 -22.42 14.99
N VAL A 243 -16.06 -22.07 14.63
CA VAL A 243 -16.37 -21.16 13.52
C VAL A 243 -16.44 -19.73 14.08
N PRO A 244 -15.71 -18.75 13.53
CA PRO A 244 -15.82 -17.36 13.98
C PRO A 244 -17.18 -16.78 13.59
N ASP A 245 -17.70 -15.82 14.36
CA ASP A 245 -18.94 -15.14 13.99
C ASP A 245 -18.78 -14.35 12.69
N VAL A 246 -17.64 -13.66 12.54
CA VAL A 246 -17.36 -12.76 11.42
C VAL A 246 -15.93 -12.91 10.92
N MET A 247 -15.77 -12.99 9.59
CA MET A 247 -14.47 -12.81 8.93
C MET A 247 -14.46 -11.59 8.02
N ILE A 248 -13.53 -10.66 8.25
CA ILE A 248 -13.40 -9.43 7.47
C ILE A 248 -12.26 -9.57 6.46
N VAL A 249 -12.56 -9.42 5.18
CA VAL A 249 -11.63 -9.69 4.07
C VAL A 249 -11.55 -8.48 3.12
N PRO A 250 -10.34 -7.90 2.90
CA PRO A 250 -10.15 -6.88 1.88
C PRO A 250 -10.39 -7.43 0.48
N MET A 251 -11.05 -6.65 -0.40
CA MET A 251 -11.45 -7.08 -1.74
C MET A 251 -10.86 -6.19 -2.84
N GLY A 252 -9.96 -6.77 -3.64
CA GLY A 252 -9.58 -6.25 -4.96
C GLY A 252 -10.38 -6.97 -6.05
N CYS A 253 -9.77 -8.00 -6.63
CA CYS A 253 -10.42 -8.86 -7.63
C CYS A 253 -11.62 -9.69 -7.13
N GLY A 254 -11.83 -9.81 -5.81
CA GLY A 254 -12.86 -10.68 -5.22
C GLY A 254 -12.45 -12.14 -5.00
N THR A 255 -11.32 -12.58 -5.57
CA THR A 255 -10.86 -13.98 -5.52
C THR A 255 -10.59 -14.49 -4.11
N ASN A 256 -10.00 -13.68 -3.23
CA ASN A 256 -9.63 -14.14 -1.88
C ASN A 256 -10.87 -14.46 -1.02
N ILE A 257 -11.83 -13.53 -0.95
CA ILE A 257 -13.08 -13.75 -0.18
C ILE A 257 -13.88 -14.93 -0.75
N ALA A 258 -13.95 -15.06 -2.08
CA ALA A 258 -14.57 -16.20 -2.73
C ALA A 258 -13.88 -17.53 -2.38
N SER A 259 -12.55 -17.54 -2.30
CA SER A 259 -11.76 -18.72 -1.95
C SER A 259 -11.94 -19.09 -0.47
N ILE A 260 -11.89 -18.11 0.43
CA ILE A 260 -12.16 -18.32 1.87
C ILE A 260 -13.56 -18.90 2.05
N PHE A 261 -14.56 -18.33 1.39
CA PHE A 261 -15.93 -18.85 1.41
C PHE A 261 -16.02 -20.30 0.93
N LYS A 262 -15.31 -20.63 -0.15
CA LYS A 262 -15.23 -21.99 -0.68
C LYS A 262 -14.63 -22.96 0.35
N GLY A 263 -13.63 -22.53 1.11
CA GLY A 263 -13.04 -23.31 2.20
C GLY A 263 -14.07 -23.62 3.30
N TRP A 264 -14.82 -22.62 3.74
CA TRP A 264 -15.92 -22.84 4.69
C TRP A 264 -17.01 -23.77 4.14
N LYS A 265 -17.35 -23.65 2.85
CA LYS A 265 -18.29 -24.58 2.19
C LYS A 265 -17.76 -26.01 2.11
N ASP A 266 -16.45 -26.20 1.92
CA ASP A 266 -15.85 -27.53 1.96
C ASP A 266 -15.99 -28.17 3.35
N LEU A 267 -15.75 -27.41 4.43
CA LEU A 267 -15.94 -27.87 5.81
C LEU A 267 -17.42 -28.25 6.07
N LEU A 268 -18.36 -27.40 5.66
CA LEU A 268 -19.80 -27.65 5.80
C LEU A 268 -20.22 -28.91 5.02
N ARG A 269 -19.78 -29.03 3.76
CA ARG A 269 -20.08 -30.17 2.88
C ARG A 269 -19.55 -31.49 3.42
N LEU A 270 -18.39 -31.46 4.08
CA LEU A 270 -17.76 -32.62 4.70
C LEU A 270 -18.33 -32.94 6.10
N GLY A 271 -19.25 -32.12 6.61
CA GLY A 271 -19.86 -32.32 7.93
C GLY A 271 -18.92 -32.00 9.10
N VAL A 272 -17.90 -31.18 8.86
CA VAL A 272 -16.93 -30.72 9.89
C VAL A 272 -17.52 -29.59 10.72
N ILE A 273 -18.38 -28.77 10.09
CA ILE A 273 -19.13 -27.68 10.72
C ILE A 273 -20.60 -27.79 10.30
N ASP A 274 -21.49 -27.15 11.05
CA ASP A 274 -22.94 -27.15 10.83
C ASP A 274 -23.49 -25.79 10.36
N HIS A 275 -22.68 -24.73 10.43
CA HIS A 275 -23.01 -23.39 9.94
C HIS A 275 -21.80 -22.69 9.32
N LEU A 276 -22.05 -21.61 8.56
CA LEU A 276 -21.02 -20.80 7.92
C LEU A 276 -20.77 -19.52 8.74
N PRO A 277 -19.52 -19.01 8.79
CA PRO A 277 -19.26 -17.69 9.34
C PRO A 277 -19.84 -16.60 8.43
N ARG A 278 -20.17 -15.44 9.00
CA ARG A 278 -20.53 -14.27 8.20
C ARG A 278 -19.29 -13.67 7.56
N LEU A 279 -19.27 -13.52 6.24
CA LEU A 279 -18.16 -12.85 5.55
C LEU A 279 -18.45 -11.37 5.36
N VAL A 280 -17.45 -10.53 5.67
CA VAL A 280 -17.49 -9.09 5.44
C VAL A 280 -16.44 -8.70 4.42
N GLY A 281 -16.90 -8.20 3.27
CA GLY A 281 -16.03 -7.68 2.22
C GLY A 281 -15.75 -6.19 2.44
N VAL A 282 -14.47 -5.79 2.33
CA VAL A 282 -14.07 -4.38 2.50
C VAL A 282 -13.35 -3.85 1.27
N GLN A 283 -13.74 -2.64 0.81
CA GLN A 283 -13.05 -1.88 -0.24
C GLN A 283 -12.73 -0.46 0.23
N PRO A 284 -11.78 0.25 -0.39
CA PRO A 284 -11.72 1.70 -0.23
C PRO A 284 -12.97 2.37 -0.84
N ASP A 285 -13.41 3.49 -0.27
CA ASP A 285 -14.56 4.25 -0.77
C ASP A 285 -14.32 4.89 -2.15
N SER A 286 -13.05 5.11 -2.51
CA SER A 286 -12.62 5.56 -3.83
C SER A 286 -12.82 4.51 -4.94
N VAL A 287 -12.95 3.22 -4.59
CA VAL A 287 -13.09 2.10 -5.54
C VAL A 287 -14.10 1.04 -5.03
N PRO A 288 -15.38 1.39 -4.86
CA PRO A 288 -16.36 0.52 -4.21
C PRO A 288 -17.03 -0.47 -5.17
N THR A 289 -16.29 -1.03 -6.13
CA THR A 289 -16.84 -1.79 -7.29
C THR A 289 -17.72 -2.98 -6.91
N ILE A 290 -17.32 -3.78 -5.93
CA ILE A 290 -18.09 -4.93 -5.41
C ILE A 290 -19.06 -4.48 -4.32
N VAL A 291 -18.65 -3.53 -3.46
CA VAL A 291 -19.52 -3.02 -2.38
C VAL A 291 -20.77 -2.34 -2.94
N GLN A 292 -20.62 -1.55 -4.01
CA GLN A 292 -21.74 -0.92 -4.71
C GLN A 292 -22.67 -1.96 -5.32
N ALA A 293 -22.13 -2.94 -6.04
CA ALA A 293 -22.92 -4.03 -6.60
C ALA A 293 -23.70 -4.80 -5.51
N TRP A 294 -23.08 -5.05 -4.35
CA TRP A 294 -23.73 -5.69 -3.22
C TRP A 294 -24.88 -4.85 -2.64
N LYS A 295 -24.65 -3.53 -2.44
CA LYS A 295 -25.69 -2.59 -1.97
C LYS A 295 -26.88 -2.50 -2.93
N GLU A 296 -26.62 -2.65 -4.23
CA GLU A 296 -27.62 -2.63 -5.29
C GLU A 296 -28.23 -4.03 -5.57
N HIS A 297 -27.91 -5.04 -4.75
CA HIS A 297 -28.37 -6.43 -4.91
C HIS A 297 -28.07 -7.05 -6.29
N LYS A 298 -26.95 -6.64 -6.91
CA LYS A 298 -26.48 -7.14 -8.20
C LYS A 298 -25.69 -8.44 -8.04
N THR A 299 -25.58 -9.19 -9.13
CA THR A 299 -24.80 -10.43 -9.22
C THR A 299 -23.44 -10.26 -9.91
N VAL A 300 -23.17 -9.06 -10.44
CA VAL A 300 -21.93 -8.66 -11.12
C VAL A 300 -21.47 -7.31 -10.56
N GLY A 301 -20.16 -7.12 -10.47
CA GLY A 301 -19.52 -5.91 -9.98
C GLY A 301 -19.77 -4.70 -10.90
N VAL A 302 -19.62 -3.51 -10.33
CA VAL A 302 -19.64 -2.26 -11.10
C VAL A 302 -18.25 -2.00 -11.68
N HIS A 303 -18.20 -1.53 -12.93
CA HIS A 303 -16.94 -1.15 -13.57
C HIS A 303 -16.61 0.34 -13.33
N MET A 304 -15.34 0.61 -13.07
CA MET A 304 -14.76 1.95 -12.99
C MET A 304 -13.52 2.02 -13.88
N GLU A 305 -13.49 2.98 -14.81
CA GLU A 305 -12.36 3.15 -15.74
C GLU A 305 -11.13 3.74 -15.05
N GLN A 306 -11.34 4.73 -14.19
CA GLN A 306 -10.27 5.41 -13.46
C GLN A 306 -10.30 5.00 -11.99
N VAL A 307 -9.14 4.61 -11.49
CA VAL A 307 -8.96 4.13 -10.12
C VAL A 307 -7.74 4.81 -9.51
N LYS A 308 -7.94 5.44 -8.36
CA LYS A 308 -6.87 6.01 -7.54
C LYS A 308 -7.17 5.75 -6.09
N SER A 309 -6.28 5.01 -5.43
CA SER A 309 -6.38 4.64 -4.02
C SER A 309 -4.98 4.49 -3.42
N VAL A 310 -4.80 4.87 -2.15
CA VAL A 310 -3.57 4.53 -1.42
C VAL A 310 -3.45 3.01 -1.22
N ALA A 311 -4.58 2.30 -1.18
CA ALA A 311 -4.66 0.85 -1.11
C ALA A 311 -4.54 0.21 -2.51
N SER A 312 -3.38 0.38 -3.14
CA SER A 312 -3.17 0.02 -4.56
C SER A 312 -3.39 -1.47 -4.90
N ALA A 313 -3.25 -2.41 -3.96
CA ALA A 313 -3.48 -3.84 -4.22
C ALA A 313 -4.98 -4.22 -4.33
N VAL A 314 -5.89 -3.36 -3.84
CA VAL A 314 -7.34 -3.54 -3.95
C VAL A 314 -8.03 -2.47 -4.79
N GLY A 315 -7.29 -1.48 -5.30
CA GLY A 315 -7.77 -0.49 -6.27
C GLY A 315 -8.03 -1.10 -7.65
N ILE A 316 -9.03 -1.98 -7.76
CA ILE A 316 -9.40 -2.70 -8.98
C ILE A 316 -10.75 -2.21 -9.50
N GLY A 317 -10.72 -1.53 -10.64
CA GLY A 317 -11.90 -0.94 -11.30
C GLY A 317 -12.72 -1.96 -12.09
N SER A 318 -12.17 -3.13 -12.40
CA SER A 318 -12.88 -4.25 -13.05
C SER A 318 -12.53 -5.54 -12.33
N PRO A 319 -13.21 -5.87 -11.21
CA PRO A 319 -12.87 -7.03 -10.42
C PRO A 319 -13.15 -8.33 -11.17
N LEU A 320 -12.23 -9.26 -11.06
CA LEU A 320 -12.15 -10.43 -11.92
C LEU A 320 -13.06 -11.59 -11.52
N ASP A 321 -13.31 -11.70 -10.21
CA ASP A 321 -14.13 -12.70 -9.55
C ASP A 321 -15.24 -12.02 -8.72
N ASP A 322 -15.73 -10.87 -9.19
CA ASP A 322 -16.86 -10.15 -8.62
C ASP A 322 -18.09 -11.05 -8.41
N VAL A 323 -18.47 -11.85 -9.40
CA VAL A 323 -19.61 -12.78 -9.33
C VAL A 323 -19.42 -13.76 -8.16
N LYS A 324 -18.22 -14.30 -7.98
CA LYS A 324 -17.93 -15.25 -6.90
C LYS A 324 -17.89 -14.55 -5.54
N ALA A 325 -17.36 -13.34 -5.48
CA ALA A 325 -17.33 -12.54 -4.26
C ALA A 325 -18.73 -12.14 -3.80
N LEU A 326 -19.59 -11.71 -4.72
CA LEU A 326 -20.99 -11.40 -4.45
C LEU A 326 -21.75 -12.63 -3.99
N ALA A 327 -21.56 -13.78 -4.65
CA ALA A 327 -22.13 -15.06 -4.20
C ALA A 327 -21.68 -15.42 -2.77
N ALA A 328 -20.39 -15.26 -2.46
CA ALA A 328 -19.86 -15.45 -1.11
C ALA A 328 -20.51 -14.53 -0.08
N LEU A 329 -20.71 -13.26 -0.42
CA LEU A 329 -21.38 -12.30 0.46
C LEU A 329 -22.85 -12.65 0.68
N TYR A 330 -23.60 -13.02 -0.36
CA TYR A 330 -25.02 -13.35 -0.22
C TYR A 330 -25.25 -14.70 0.49
N GLU A 331 -24.53 -15.76 0.09
CA GLU A 331 -24.71 -17.10 0.64
C GLU A 331 -24.20 -17.23 2.09
N SER A 332 -23.21 -16.41 2.51
CA SER A 332 -22.77 -16.36 3.91
C SER A 332 -23.62 -15.45 4.81
N ASN A 333 -24.72 -14.88 4.28
CA ASN A 333 -25.48 -13.82 4.94
C ASN A 333 -24.54 -12.68 5.41
N GLY A 334 -23.60 -12.35 4.53
CA GLY A 334 -22.48 -11.43 4.68
C GLY A 334 -22.83 -9.96 4.63
N TYR A 335 -21.79 -9.13 4.63
CA TYR A 335 -21.90 -7.67 4.54
C TYR A 335 -20.80 -7.09 3.67
N ALA A 336 -21.04 -5.96 3.00
CA ALA A 336 -19.99 -5.26 2.26
C ALA A 336 -19.92 -3.79 2.68
N ILE A 337 -18.71 -3.30 2.98
CA ILE A 337 -18.49 -1.95 3.49
C ILE A 337 -17.27 -1.29 2.83
N THR A 338 -17.30 0.04 2.76
CA THR A 338 -16.16 0.85 2.33
C THR A 338 -15.46 1.48 3.52
N VAL A 339 -14.13 1.63 3.44
CA VAL A 339 -13.32 2.44 4.36
C VAL A 339 -12.94 3.74 3.64
N PRO A 340 -13.09 4.92 4.27
CA PRO A 340 -12.66 6.18 3.66
C PRO A 340 -11.16 6.20 3.39
N GLU A 341 -10.72 6.71 2.23
CA GLU A 341 -9.30 6.84 1.87
C GLU A 341 -8.46 7.49 2.98
N ALA A 342 -9.00 8.56 3.59
CA ALA A 342 -8.33 9.32 4.64
C ALA A 342 -8.08 8.48 5.91
N GLU A 343 -8.80 7.39 6.13
CA GLU A 343 -8.69 6.53 7.33
C GLU A 343 -7.73 5.35 7.12
N ILE A 344 -7.34 5.03 5.88
CA ILE A 344 -6.56 3.82 5.57
C ILE A 344 -5.17 3.89 6.20
N VAL A 345 -4.41 4.95 5.92
CA VAL A 345 -3.04 5.10 6.42
C VAL A 345 -3.00 5.39 7.93
N PRO A 346 -3.91 6.20 8.52
CA PRO A 346 -4.06 6.28 9.97
C PRO A 346 -4.32 4.93 10.65
N ALA A 347 -5.17 4.08 10.07
CA ALA A 347 -5.41 2.74 10.61
C ALA A 347 -4.17 1.84 10.49
N GLN A 348 -3.41 1.94 9.40
CA GLN A 348 -2.12 1.25 9.23
C GLN A 348 -1.13 1.67 10.33
N PHE A 349 -1.01 2.97 10.56
CA PHE A 349 -0.19 3.52 11.63
C PHE A 349 -0.67 3.06 13.01
N GLU A 350 -1.98 3.12 13.29
CA GLU A 350 -2.54 2.65 14.56
C GLU A 350 -2.22 1.18 14.81
N LEU A 351 -2.46 0.29 13.84
CA LEU A 351 -2.19 -1.13 13.99
C LEU A 351 -0.70 -1.40 14.28
N SER A 352 0.19 -0.72 13.57
CA SER A 352 1.63 -0.85 13.78
C SER A 352 2.11 -0.27 15.11
N HIS A 353 1.60 0.89 15.51
CA HIS A 353 2.02 1.58 16.73
C HIS A 353 1.44 0.94 18.00
N VAL A 354 0.18 0.52 17.95
CA VAL A 354 -0.55 0.00 19.12
C VAL A 354 -0.25 -1.48 19.32
N GLU A 355 -0.28 -2.28 18.26
CA GLU A 355 -0.17 -3.75 18.34
C GLU A 355 1.14 -4.30 17.76
N GLY A 356 2.01 -3.45 17.20
CA GLY A 356 3.30 -3.89 16.67
C GLY A 356 3.23 -4.62 15.32
N ILE A 357 2.10 -4.50 14.60
CA ILE A 357 1.85 -5.23 13.36
C ILE A 357 1.88 -4.29 12.16
N PHE A 358 2.86 -4.47 11.26
CA PHE A 358 3.05 -3.60 10.10
C PHE A 358 2.64 -4.28 8.79
N VAL A 359 1.56 -3.78 8.18
CA VAL A 359 0.93 -4.34 6.98
C VAL A 359 0.78 -3.30 5.87
N GLU A 360 0.55 -3.72 4.63
CA GLU A 360 0.31 -2.79 3.51
C GLU A 360 -1.04 -2.05 3.65
N PRO A 361 -1.26 -0.89 3.00
CA PRO A 361 -2.52 -0.14 3.11
C PRO A 361 -3.75 -0.95 2.71
N SER A 362 -3.63 -1.86 1.75
CA SER A 362 -4.73 -2.75 1.35
C SER A 362 -5.10 -3.79 2.42
N SER A 363 -4.14 -4.22 3.23
CA SER A 363 -4.39 -5.19 4.30
C SER A 363 -5.16 -4.59 5.46
N VAL A 364 -4.81 -3.35 5.85
CA VAL A 364 -5.37 -2.76 7.07
C VAL A 364 -6.87 -2.46 6.94
N LEU A 365 -7.42 -2.45 5.72
CA LEU A 365 -8.86 -2.28 5.48
C LEU A 365 -9.73 -3.20 6.36
N SER A 366 -9.31 -4.44 6.61
CA SER A 366 -10.07 -5.37 7.44
C SER A 366 -10.15 -4.93 8.90
N VAL A 367 -9.09 -4.33 9.44
CA VAL A 367 -9.06 -3.77 10.81
C VAL A 367 -9.75 -2.41 10.85
N ALA A 368 -9.50 -1.54 9.86
CA ALA A 368 -10.11 -0.21 9.75
C ALA A 368 -11.65 -0.27 9.65
N ALA A 369 -12.20 -1.36 9.11
CA ALA A 369 -13.64 -1.56 9.02
C ALA A 369 -14.29 -1.90 10.38
N VAL A 370 -13.55 -2.43 11.37
CA VAL A 370 -14.10 -2.87 12.67
C VAL A 370 -14.89 -1.77 13.39
N PRO A 371 -14.36 -0.56 13.62
CA PRO A 371 -15.14 0.51 14.27
C PRO A 371 -16.38 0.92 13.47
N LEU A 372 -16.32 0.90 12.13
CA LEU A 372 -17.47 1.21 11.27
C LEU A 372 -18.57 0.15 11.38
N LEU A 373 -18.19 -1.12 11.39
CA LEU A 373 -19.09 -2.27 11.55
C LEU A 373 -19.69 -2.33 12.95
N LYS A 374 -18.92 -1.93 13.97
CA LYS A 374 -19.42 -1.85 15.35
C LYS A 374 -20.49 -0.77 15.46
N LYS A 375 -20.21 0.41 14.92
CA LYS A 375 -21.14 1.55 14.91
C LYS A 375 -22.45 1.24 14.17
N SER A 376 -22.39 0.45 13.09
CA SER A 376 -23.58 0.04 12.33
C SER A 376 -24.32 -1.16 12.92
N GLY A 377 -23.82 -1.76 14.02
CA GLY A 377 -24.43 -2.92 14.66
C GLY A 377 -24.24 -4.24 13.92
N VAL A 378 -23.41 -4.28 12.87
CA VAL A 378 -23.10 -5.50 12.11
C VAL A 378 -22.28 -6.49 12.95
N ILE A 379 -21.36 -5.97 13.77
CA ILE A 379 -20.62 -6.74 14.77
C ILE A 379 -21.08 -6.40 16.18
N LYS A 380 -21.29 -7.42 17.01
CA LYS A 380 -21.63 -7.27 18.43
C LYS A 380 -20.37 -7.35 19.29
N GLU A 381 -20.49 -6.91 20.54
CA GLU A 381 -19.38 -6.98 21.50
C GLU A 381 -18.90 -8.40 21.75
N SER A 382 -19.83 -9.35 21.81
CA SER A 382 -19.57 -10.77 22.10
C SER A 382 -19.06 -11.58 20.91
N TYR A 383 -18.92 -10.97 19.73
CA TYR A 383 -18.54 -11.70 18.52
C TYR A 383 -17.05 -11.99 18.50
N VAL A 384 -16.70 -13.18 18.00
CA VAL A 384 -15.35 -13.54 17.57
C VAL A 384 -15.14 -13.03 16.15
N VAL A 385 -14.33 -11.99 16.01
CA VAL A 385 -14.08 -11.31 14.74
C VAL A 385 -12.68 -11.63 14.25
N VAL A 386 -12.55 -12.17 13.04
CA VAL A 386 -11.25 -12.43 12.40
C VAL A 386 -11.03 -11.47 11.24
N ALA A 387 -10.09 -10.54 11.37
CA ALA A 387 -9.66 -9.64 10.31
C ALA A 387 -8.49 -10.26 9.52
N VAL A 388 -8.62 -10.38 8.20
CA VAL A 388 -7.55 -10.93 7.35
C VAL A 388 -6.59 -9.83 6.95
N LEU A 389 -5.32 -9.97 7.35
CA LEU A 389 -4.23 -9.09 6.95
C LEU A 389 -3.49 -9.73 5.80
N THR A 390 -3.71 -9.25 4.58
CA THR A 390 -3.30 -9.93 3.33
C THR A 390 -1.81 -9.85 2.99
N GLY A 391 -1.05 -8.91 3.55
CA GLY A 391 0.29 -8.58 3.09
C GLY A 391 1.09 -7.65 4.00
N SER A 392 2.41 -7.82 3.97
CA SER A 392 3.38 -7.07 4.77
C SER A 392 3.46 -5.59 4.40
N GLY A 393 3.69 -4.72 5.38
CA GLY A 393 3.94 -3.29 5.15
C GLY A 393 5.21 -3.03 4.34
N LEU A 394 6.15 -3.98 4.31
CA LEU A 394 7.36 -3.91 3.49
C LEU A 394 7.08 -3.96 1.97
N LYS A 395 5.85 -4.29 1.57
CA LYS A 395 5.42 -4.29 0.17
C LYS A 395 5.18 -2.88 -0.37
N ASP A 396 4.85 -1.94 0.52
CA ASP A 396 4.63 -0.53 0.17
C ASP A 396 5.08 0.40 1.31
N PRO A 397 6.40 0.48 1.58
CA PRO A 397 6.92 1.34 2.63
C PRO A 397 6.74 2.83 2.32
N GLN A 398 6.58 3.20 1.05
CA GLN A 398 6.44 4.61 0.66
C GLN A 398 5.10 5.20 1.12
N SER A 399 4.02 4.40 1.11
CA SER A 399 2.69 4.84 1.57
C SER A 399 2.69 5.43 2.98
N ILE A 400 3.43 4.81 3.91
CA ILE A 400 3.55 5.30 5.28
C ILE A 400 4.58 6.42 5.39
N VAL A 401 5.73 6.31 4.70
CA VAL A 401 6.79 7.34 4.72
C VAL A 401 6.28 8.67 4.18
N SER A 402 5.40 8.68 3.18
CA SER A 402 4.84 9.91 2.61
C SER A 402 3.97 10.69 3.58
N ILE A 403 3.47 10.05 4.65
CA ILE A 403 2.64 10.71 5.64
C ILE A 403 3.35 10.92 6.98
N MET A 404 4.46 10.23 7.24
CA MET A 404 5.18 10.32 8.51
C MET A 404 6.03 11.59 8.56
N PRO A 405 6.17 12.23 9.74
CA PRO A 405 7.05 13.38 9.86
C PRO A 405 8.48 12.91 9.59
N LYS A 406 9.26 13.73 8.88
CA LYS A 406 10.66 13.41 8.62
C LYS A 406 11.40 13.31 9.97
N PRO A 407 12.28 12.32 10.17
CA PRO A 407 13.09 12.26 11.36
C PRO A 407 13.85 13.58 11.58
N HIS A 408 13.87 14.07 12.82
CA HIS A 408 14.66 15.26 13.17
C HIS A 408 16.15 14.96 12.97
N VAL A 409 16.82 15.85 12.23
CA VAL A 409 18.27 15.82 12.08
C VAL A 409 18.84 16.68 13.19
N LEU A 410 19.60 16.06 14.09
CA LEU A 410 20.26 16.74 15.20
C LEU A 410 21.75 16.84 14.91
N GLU A 411 22.35 17.95 15.32
CA GLU A 411 23.80 18.05 15.34
C GLU A 411 24.40 17.11 16.39
N PRO A 412 25.60 16.55 16.15
CA PRO A 412 26.21 15.55 17.03
C PRO A 412 26.80 16.20 18.30
N ASN A 413 25.98 16.89 19.09
CA ASN A 413 26.37 17.48 20.37
C ASN A 413 25.31 17.22 21.47
N ALA A 414 25.79 17.14 22.72
CA ALA A 414 24.94 16.76 23.86
C ALA A 414 23.85 17.78 24.20
N LEU A 415 24.06 19.07 23.89
CA LEU A 415 23.10 20.13 24.16
C LEU A 415 21.88 20.00 23.23
N GLU A 416 22.11 19.79 21.94
CA GLU A 416 21.08 19.56 20.93
C GLU A 416 20.26 18.30 21.23
N VAL A 417 20.94 17.21 21.60
CA VAL A 417 20.26 15.98 22.00
C VAL A 417 19.42 16.17 23.26
N SER A 418 19.94 16.90 24.27
CA SER A 418 19.17 17.20 25.49
C SER A 418 17.94 18.07 25.18
N ARG A 419 18.12 19.09 24.34
CA ARG A 419 17.04 19.98 23.87
C ARG A 419 15.93 19.20 23.16
N TYR A 420 16.28 18.24 22.31
CA TYR A 420 15.31 17.37 21.63
C TYR A 420 14.41 16.61 22.63
N PHE A 421 14.98 16.10 23.73
CA PHE A 421 14.22 15.42 24.77
C PHE A 421 13.40 16.37 25.64
N ASP A 422 13.97 17.50 26.05
CA ASP A 422 13.30 18.52 26.89
C ASP A 422 12.10 19.15 26.19
N LEU A 423 12.22 19.38 24.88
CA LEU A 423 11.14 19.87 24.02
C LEU A 423 10.16 18.78 23.60
N GLN A 424 10.42 17.52 23.96
CA GLN A 424 9.63 16.35 23.57
C GLN A 424 9.39 16.23 22.05
N MET A 425 10.40 16.59 21.25
CA MET A 425 10.29 16.57 19.79
C MET A 425 10.12 15.13 19.23
N TYR A 426 10.38 14.10 20.04
CA TYR A 426 10.05 12.71 19.73
C TYR A 426 8.55 12.38 19.76
N ASN A 427 7.72 13.23 20.36
CA ASN A 427 6.26 13.08 20.37
C ASN A 427 5.60 13.68 19.13
N VAL A 428 6.36 14.32 18.24
CA VAL A 428 5.85 14.84 16.97
C VAL A 428 5.42 13.65 16.12
N ARG A 429 4.12 13.40 16.07
CA ARG A 429 3.51 12.42 15.15
C ARG A 429 2.97 13.16 13.96
N SER A 430 2.93 12.49 12.81
CA SER A 430 2.08 13.00 11.75
C SER A 430 0.63 12.80 12.14
N SER A 431 -0.16 13.85 11.93
CA SER A 431 -1.55 13.63 11.58
C SER A 431 -1.51 12.92 10.23
N GLY A 432 -2.10 11.72 10.12
CA GLY A 432 -2.21 11.08 8.82
C GLY A 432 -2.72 12.07 7.79
N ALA A 433 -2.14 12.05 6.58
CA ALA A 433 -2.26 13.07 5.53
C ALA A 433 -3.70 13.36 5.08
N GLY A 434 -4.49 13.94 5.97
CA GLY A 434 -5.82 14.44 5.72
C GLY A 434 -5.69 15.86 5.21
N SER A 435 -6.24 16.10 4.02
CA SER A 435 -6.51 17.44 3.48
C SER A 435 -7.67 18.12 4.22
N ALA A 436 -7.83 17.86 5.53
CA ALA A 436 -8.87 18.49 6.32
C ALA A 436 -8.51 19.96 6.49
N GLU A 437 -9.42 20.84 6.06
CA GLU A 437 -9.32 22.27 6.28
C GLU A 437 -9.41 22.57 7.78
N ILE A 438 -8.46 23.36 8.30
CA ILE A 438 -8.48 23.84 9.68
C ILE A 438 -9.37 25.09 9.71
N THR A 439 -10.43 25.01 10.51
CA THR A 439 -11.26 26.19 10.81
C THR A 439 -10.77 26.84 12.10
N TRP A 440 -10.15 28.01 11.97
CA TRP A 440 -9.77 28.85 13.10
C TRP A 440 -10.99 29.60 13.65
N LYS A 441 -11.03 29.93 14.95
CA LYS A 441 -12.18 30.69 15.49
C LYS A 441 -12.07 32.18 15.18
N THR A 442 -10.84 32.65 14.95
CA THR A 442 -10.50 34.03 14.58
C THR A 442 -9.77 34.07 13.25
N ASN A 443 -9.79 35.22 12.56
CA ASN A 443 -9.09 35.40 11.28
C ASN A 443 -7.57 35.15 11.39
N GLN A 444 -6.97 35.54 12.53
CA GLN A 444 -5.61 35.16 12.92
C GLN A 444 -5.72 34.24 14.14
N PRO A 445 -5.19 33.00 14.09
CA PRO A 445 -5.30 32.07 15.19
C PRO A 445 -4.52 32.55 16.41
N THR A 446 -5.01 32.25 17.62
CA THR A 446 -4.31 32.54 18.87
C THR A 446 -3.31 31.43 19.22
N ALA A 447 -2.37 31.71 20.13
CA ALA A 447 -1.44 30.71 20.65
C ALA A 447 -2.17 29.48 21.23
N GLU A 448 -3.27 29.70 21.94
CA GLU A 448 -4.09 28.65 22.53
C GLU A 448 -4.80 27.79 21.46
N GLU A 449 -5.27 28.42 20.38
CA GLU A 449 -5.88 27.71 19.25
C GLU A 449 -4.87 26.86 18.50
N VAL A 450 -3.70 27.42 18.16
CA VAL A 450 -2.60 26.66 17.55
C VAL A 450 -2.21 25.49 18.44
N GLN A 451 -2.06 25.72 19.75
CA GLN A 451 -1.73 24.68 20.71
C GLN A 451 -2.76 23.55 20.76
N ALA A 452 -4.05 23.90 20.74
CA ALA A 452 -5.14 22.92 20.76
C ALA A 452 -5.16 22.09 19.47
N VAL A 453 -4.98 22.72 18.31
CA VAL A 453 -4.92 22.01 17.02
C VAL A 453 -3.69 21.12 16.97
N VAL A 454 -2.51 21.61 17.37
CA VAL A 454 -1.27 20.83 17.39
C VAL A 454 -1.40 19.61 18.32
N LYS A 455 -1.97 19.79 19.50
CA LYS A 455 -2.23 18.69 20.43
C LYS A 455 -3.23 17.68 19.89
N THR A 456 -4.26 18.13 19.20
CA THR A 456 -5.31 17.25 18.66
C THR A 456 -4.84 16.49 17.43
N GLN A 457 -4.12 17.14 16.51
CA GLN A 457 -3.72 16.58 15.22
C GLN A 457 -2.39 15.83 15.30
N PHE A 458 -1.41 16.35 16.05
CA PHE A 458 -0.05 15.80 16.09
C PHE A 458 0.30 15.15 17.44
N ASN A 459 -0.58 15.24 18.44
CA ASN A 459 -0.45 14.61 19.76
C ASN A 459 0.80 15.06 20.56
N PHE A 460 1.18 16.34 20.46
CA PHE A 460 2.21 16.94 21.32
C PHE A 460 1.89 18.41 21.64
N THR A 461 2.73 19.07 22.44
CA THR A 461 2.49 20.41 22.99
C THR A 461 3.75 21.25 22.74
N LEU A 462 3.63 22.36 22.02
CA LEU A 462 4.75 23.27 21.74
C LEU A 462 5.07 24.13 22.96
N GLN A 463 6.33 24.48 23.18
CA GLN A 463 6.71 25.50 24.15
C GLN A 463 6.41 26.91 23.61
N THR A 464 6.24 27.89 24.50
CA THR A 464 5.80 29.26 24.17
C THR A 464 6.57 29.89 23.01
N GLY A 465 7.91 29.82 23.00
CA GLY A 465 8.73 30.40 21.92
C GLY A 465 8.51 29.75 20.54
N TYR A 466 8.21 28.45 20.50
CA TYR A 466 7.89 27.77 19.24
C TYR A 466 6.49 28.12 18.75
N VAL A 467 5.52 28.30 19.67
CA VAL A 467 4.16 28.72 19.33
C VAL A 467 4.17 30.10 18.67
N GLU A 468 4.97 31.04 19.20
CA GLU A 468 5.11 32.38 18.64
C GLU A 468 5.68 32.35 17.21
N GLU A 469 6.65 31.48 16.93
CA GLU A 469 7.21 31.34 15.59
C GLU A 469 6.23 30.66 14.62
N VAL A 470 5.51 29.63 15.07
CA VAL A 470 4.44 29.00 14.27
C VAL A 470 3.35 30.02 13.92
N LEU A 471 2.95 30.87 14.87
CA LEU A 471 2.00 31.97 14.63
C LEU A 471 2.51 32.95 13.58
N ARG A 472 3.79 33.32 13.64
CA ARG A 472 4.42 34.22 12.67
C ARG A 472 4.39 33.63 11.25
N GLN A 473 4.77 32.37 11.10
CA GLN A 473 4.74 31.69 9.81
C GLN A 473 3.30 31.50 9.30
N LEU A 474 2.35 31.15 10.17
CA LEU A 474 0.93 31.05 9.82
C LEU A 474 0.38 32.38 9.31
N ALA A 475 0.71 33.50 9.96
CA ALA A 475 0.27 34.82 9.51
C ALA A 475 0.75 35.13 8.08
N SER A 476 2.03 34.86 7.80
CA SER A 476 2.59 35.03 6.45
C SER A 476 1.98 34.07 5.42
N PHE A 477 1.62 32.86 5.85
CA PHE A 477 0.98 31.85 5.01
C PHE A 477 -0.47 32.24 4.64
N GLN A 478 -1.22 32.77 5.60
CA GLN A 478 -2.61 33.22 5.42
C GLN A 478 -2.74 34.48 4.55
N GLU A 479 -1.68 35.29 4.39
CA GLU A 479 -1.66 36.40 3.43
C GLU A 479 -1.74 35.91 1.97
N LYS A 480 -1.27 34.68 1.70
CA LYS A 480 -1.14 34.13 0.35
C LYS A 480 -2.18 33.07 0.03
N THR A 481 -2.79 32.47 1.04
CA THR A 481 -3.81 31.42 0.88
C THR A 481 -4.96 31.63 1.86
N ALA A 482 -6.20 31.50 1.39
CA ALA A 482 -7.37 31.70 2.24
C ALA A 482 -7.66 30.52 3.19
N LYS A 483 -7.10 29.34 2.91
CA LYS A 483 -7.39 28.08 3.61
C LYS A 483 -6.11 27.41 4.07
N VAL A 484 -6.09 26.97 5.33
CA VAL A 484 -4.96 26.23 5.93
C VAL A 484 -5.42 24.80 6.17
N HIS A 485 -4.72 23.82 5.60
CA HIS A 485 -4.99 22.41 5.84
C HIS A 485 -4.05 21.86 6.93
N VAL A 486 -4.41 20.70 7.48
CA VAL A 486 -3.58 20.02 8.48
C VAL A 486 -2.15 19.74 7.96
N ALA A 487 -2.00 19.38 6.69
CA ALA A 487 -0.69 19.19 6.05
C ALA A 487 0.14 20.49 5.99
N ASP A 488 -0.51 21.65 5.82
CA ASP A 488 0.15 22.96 5.76
C ASP A 488 0.69 23.32 7.15
N LEU A 489 -0.15 23.16 8.18
CA LEU A 489 0.27 23.34 9.57
C LEU A 489 1.39 22.38 9.96
N GLN A 490 1.35 21.13 9.51
CA GLN A 490 2.43 20.17 9.73
C GLN A 490 3.75 20.67 9.12
N GLY A 491 3.72 21.14 7.87
CA GLY A 491 4.90 21.68 7.20
C GLY A 491 5.50 22.89 7.93
N ILE A 492 4.65 23.82 8.41
CA ILE A 492 5.06 24.97 9.21
C ILE A 492 5.70 24.51 10.52
N VAL A 493 5.03 23.62 11.26
CA VAL A 493 5.52 23.10 12.54
C VAL A 493 6.84 22.34 12.36
N GLU A 494 6.95 21.48 11.33
CA GLU A 494 8.21 20.79 10.99
C GLU A 494 9.35 21.79 10.71
N THR A 495 9.06 22.84 9.95
CA THR A 495 10.04 23.88 9.61
C THR A 495 10.50 24.62 10.86
N VAL A 496 9.57 25.11 11.69
CA VAL A 496 9.90 25.79 12.95
C VAL A 496 10.70 24.89 13.89
N LEU A 497 10.32 23.62 14.00
CA LEU A 497 11.04 22.65 14.82
C LEU A 497 12.44 22.34 14.29
N GLN A 498 12.68 22.42 12.99
CA GLN A 498 14.00 22.23 12.38
C GLN A 498 14.87 23.49 12.43
N GLU A 499 14.27 24.68 12.43
CA GLU A 499 14.97 25.97 12.29
C GLU A 499 15.25 26.70 13.61
N TYR A 500 14.48 26.44 14.67
CA TYR A 500 14.60 27.22 15.90
C TYR A 500 15.80 26.81 16.76
N TYR A 501 16.97 27.26 16.34
CA TYR A 501 18.15 27.42 17.17
C TYR A 501 18.01 28.77 17.92
N GLY A 502 18.18 28.76 19.24
CA GLY A 502 17.90 29.89 20.13
C GLY A 502 18.83 31.11 20.00
N THR A 503 19.33 31.42 18.81
CA THR A 503 20.18 32.58 18.49
C THR A 503 19.53 33.41 17.38
N ALA A 504 19.68 34.73 17.43
CA ALA A 504 19.16 35.60 16.39
C ALA A 504 19.75 35.22 15.00
N PRO A 505 18.93 35.13 13.94
CA PRO A 505 19.42 34.74 12.62
C PRO A 505 20.38 35.81 12.09
N VAL A 506 21.54 35.37 11.60
CA VAL A 506 22.58 36.23 11.04
C VAL A 506 22.14 36.81 9.69
N LEU A 507 21.38 36.03 8.90
CA LEU A 507 20.82 36.43 7.63
C LEU A 507 19.29 36.47 7.69
N GLN A 508 18.70 37.58 7.26
CA GLN A 508 17.26 37.75 7.04
C GLN A 508 17.00 38.40 5.68
N VAL A 509 16.02 37.93 4.93
CA VAL A 509 15.57 38.61 3.70
C VAL A 509 14.41 39.54 4.06
N LYS A 510 14.54 40.82 3.72
CA LYS A 510 13.54 41.86 3.99
C LYS A 510 12.57 42.04 2.83
N ASP A 511 13.09 42.01 1.61
CA ASP A 511 12.29 42.21 0.40
C ASP A 511 13.00 41.59 -0.82
N PHE A 512 12.24 41.30 -1.88
CA PHE A 512 12.79 40.86 -3.15
C PHE A 512 11.81 41.09 -4.31
N GLU A 513 12.36 41.33 -5.49
CA GLU A 513 11.60 41.43 -6.74
C GLU A 513 12.25 40.56 -7.81
N VAL A 514 11.43 39.89 -8.62
CA VAL A 514 11.92 39.12 -9.78
C VAL A 514 11.18 39.53 -11.03
N HIS A 515 11.94 39.96 -12.03
CA HIS A 515 11.43 40.33 -13.33
C HIS A 515 11.78 39.26 -14.36
N THR A 516 10.75 38.57 -14.84
CA THR A 516 10.85 37.63 -15.97
C THR A 516 10.32 38.28 -17.24
N GLN A 517 11.08 38.19 -18.34
CA GLN A 517 10.63 38.63 -19.67
C GLN A 517 10.78 37.49 -20.68
N GLN A 518 9.89 37.44 -21.68
CA GLN A 518 10.01 36.49 -22.77
C GLN A 518 11.36 36.69 -23.50
N HIS A 519 12.12 35.61 -23.66
CA HIS A 519 13.43 35.59 -24.33
C HIS A 519 14.55 36.43 -23.68
N LYS A 520 14.42 36.82 -22.41
CA LYS A 520 15.52 37.39 -21.63
C LYS A 520 15.72 36.61 -20.33
N PRO A 521 16.97 36.51 -19.83
CA PRO A 521 17.22 35.88 -18.56
C PRO A 521 16.56 36.70 -17.43
N PRO A 522 15.96 36.04 -16.43
CA PRO A 522 15.34 36.71 -15.29
C PRO A 522 16.34 37.53 -14.48
N LEU A 523 15.90 38.71 -14.04
CA LEU A 523 16.63 39.60 -13.14
C LEU A 523 15.96 39.60 -11.78
N ALA A 524 16.74 39.36 -10.73
CA ALA A 524 16.30 39.45 -9.35
C ALA A 524 16.94 40.66 -8.66
N TRP A 525 16.17 41.34 -7.82
CA TRP A 525 16.61 42.28 -6.81
C TRP A 525 16.30 41.68 -5.44
N VAL A 526 17.24 41.74 -4.50
CA VAL A 526 17.05 41.21 -3.15
C VAL A 526 17.56 42.22 -2.14
N LYS A 527 16.78 42.47 -1.09
CA LYS A 527 17.15 43.24 0.10
C LYS A 527 17.23 42.33 1.32
N ILE A 528 18.36 42.36 2.02
CA ILE A 528 18.62 41.55 3.21
C ILE A 528 19.00 42.41 4.42
N ASN A 529 18.88 41.84 5.61
CA ASN A 529 19.59 42.25 6.81
C ASN A 529 20.61 41.16 7.15
N PHE A 530 21.89 41.52 7.21
CA PHE A 530 22.98 40.63 7.57
C PHE A 530 23.69 41.17 8.81
N ALA A 531 23.62 40.42 9.92
CA ALA A 531 24.20 40.80 11.22
C ALA A 531 23.86 42.24 11.68
N GLY A 532 22.66 42.74 11.34
CA GLY A 532 22.21 44.10 11.66
C GLY A 532 22.43 45.15 10.56
N GLU A 533 23.16 44.84 9.50
CA GLU A 533 23.40 45.72 8.35
C GLU A 533 22.38 45.46 7.23
N GLU A 534 21.74 46.50 6.68
CA GLU A 534 20.86 46.35 5.52
C GLU A 534 21.64 46.41 4.20
N LEU A 535 21.43 45.42 3.33
CA LEU A 535 22.11 45.28 2.05
C LEU A 535 21.13 44.99 0.92
N GLN A 536 21.50 45.37 -0.30
CA GLN A 536 20.69 45.12 -1.49
C GLN A 536 21.57 44.85 -2.71
N GLU A 537 21.12 43.97 -3.61
CA GLU A 537 21.88 43.62 -4.82
C GLU A 537 20.97 43.11 -5.94
N HIS A 538 21.50 43.13 -7.16
CA HIS A 538 20.87 42.54 -8.34
C HIS A 538 21.69 41.38 -8.92
N ALA A 539 20.99 40.35 -9.41
CA ALA A 539 21.62 39.30 -10.20
C ALA A 539 20.71 38.75 -11.29
N VAL A 540 21.36 38.27 -12.35
CA VAL A 540 20.72 37.64 -13.50
C VAL A 540 20.95 36.14 -13.38
N GLY A 541 19.90 35.35 -13.58
CA GLY A 541 19.99 33.88 -13.53
C GLY A 541 19.48 33.22 -14.79
N VAL A 542 19.71 31.91 -14.89
CA VAL A 542 19.13 31.06 -15.96
C VAL A 542 17.63 30.79 -15.70
N GLY A 543 17.19 30.98 -14.45
CA GLY A 543 15.80 30.89 -14.01
C GLY A 543 15.50 31.84 -12.84
N PRO A 544 14.23 32.06 -12.47
CA PRO A 544 13.83 33.01 -11.42
C PRO A 544 14.48 32.73 -10.05
N VAL A 545 14.48 31.45 -9.66
CA VAL A 545 15.09 30.99 -8.39
C VAL A 545 16.60 31.15 -8.43
N ASP A 546 17.23 30.78 -9.54
CA ASP A 546 18.69 30.92 -9.73
C ASP A 546 19.13 32.39 -9.66
N ALA A 547 18.38 33.31 -10.27
CA ALA A 547 18.66 34.74 -10.21
C ALA A 547 18.68 35.26 -8.76
N ILE A 548 17.74 34.82 -7.94
CA ILE A 548 17.69 35.15 -6.51
C ILE A 548 18.86 34.56 -5.74
N VAL A 549 19.14 33.26 -5.93
CA VAL A 549 20.23 32.57 -5.21
C VAL A 549 21.56 33.25 -5.53
N GLN A 550 21.79 33.63 -6.79
CA GLN A 550 22.98 34.39 -7.17
C GLN A 550 23.03 35.78 -6.53
N ALA A 551 21.90 36.49 -6.41
CA ALA A 551 21.84 37.78 -5.73
C ALA A 551 22.20 37.63 -4.24
N LEU A 552 21.65 36.61 -3.56
CA LEU A 552 21.97 36.27 -2.19
C LEU A 552 23.45 35.91 -2.01
N GLN A 553 24.00 35.05 -2.87
CA GLN A 553 25.42 34.68 -2.81
C GLN A 553 26.35 35.88 -3.03
N LYS A 554 26.01 36.80 -3.95
CA LYS A 554 26.77 38.04 -4.16
C LYS A 554 26.76 38.96 -2.93
N LEU A 555 25.60 39.09 -2.27
CA LEU A 555 25.47 39.88 -1.05
C LEU A 555 26.36 39.35 0.09
N LEU A 556 26.53 38.04 0.14
CA LEU A 556 27.27 37.34 1.19
C LEU A 556 28.78 37.22 0.87
N HIS A 557 29.14 37.24 -0.42
CA HIS A 557 30.52 37.14 -0.89
C HIS A 557 31.43 38.22 -0.28
N GLY A 558 32.41 37.75 0.50
CA GLY A 558 33.45 38.60 1.11
C GLY A 558 33.06 39.28 2.41
N ARG A 559 31.85 39.03 2.92
CA ARG A 559 31.36 39.60 4.19
C ARG A 559 31.44 38.65 5.38
N ASP A 560 31.56 37.35 5.12
CA ASP A 560 31.94 36.37 6.13
C ASP A 560 33.02 35.39 5.63
N GLN A 561 33.51 34.55 6.54
CA GLN A 561 34.50 33.50 6.22
C GLN A 561 33.83 32.27 5.55
N LEU A 562 32.51 32.29 5.33
CA LEU A 562 31.71 31.17 4.84
C LEU A 562 31.46 31.29 3.34
N LYS A 563 32.44 30.87 2.55
CA LYS A 563 32.18 30.60 1.13
C LYS A 563 31.32 29.36 1.01
N THR A 564 30.09 29.52 0.52
CA THR A 564 29.12 28.43 0.35
C THR A 564 28.85 28.11 -1.12
N GLU A 565 28.80 26.84 -1.47
CA GLU A 565 28.38 26.31 -2.77
C GLU A 565 27.00 25.62 -2.64
N LEU A 566 26.12 25.84 -3.61
CA LEU A 566 24.84 25.11 -3.70
C LEU A 566 25.08 23.73 -4.32
N THR A 567 24.93 22.65 -3.54
CA THR A 567 25.22 21.28 -4.01
C THR A 567 23.98 20.46 -4.35
N ASN A 568 22.82 20.80 -3.78
CA ASN A 568 21.57 20.11 -4.05
C ASN A 568 20.37 21.04 -3.94
N TYR A 569 19.40 20.86 -4.83
CA TYR A 569 18.14 21.60 -4.84
C TYR A 569 17.00 20.66 -5.24
N LYS A 570 16.04 20.46 -4.35
CA LYS A 570 14.90 19.56 -4.54
C LYS A 570 13.59 20.29 -4.25
N VAL A 571 12.62 20.12 -5.13
CA VAL A 571 11.26 20.64 -4.97
C VAL A 571 10.30 19.47 -4.87
N GLU A 572 9.49 19.45 -3.81
CA GLU A 572 8.43 18.47 -3.58
C GLU A 572 7.08 19.21 -3.54
N ILE A 573 6.08 18.69 -4.26
CA ILE A 573 4.72 19.24 -4.24
C ILE A 573 3.92 18.40 -3.24
N ASN A 574 3.46 19.02 -2.15
CA ASN A 574 2.78 18.31 -1.07
C ASN A 574 1.28 18.09 -1.36
N THR A 575 0.65 19.00 -2.12
CA THR A 575 -0.80 18.97 -2.42
C THR A 575 -1.07 19.24 -3.90
N GLY A 576 -2.11 18.62 -4.46
CA GLY A 576 -2.51 18.85 -5.87
C GLY A 576 -3.66 19.86 -5.96
N GLY A 577 -3.62 20.75 -6.96
CA GLY A 577 -4.66 21.78 -7.20
C GLY A 577 -4.06 23.16 -7.50
N THR A 578 -4.91 24.19 -7.62
CA THR A 578 -4.48 25.60 -7.74
C THR A 578 -3.89 26.16 -6.44
N ASP A 579 -4.16 25.51 -5.31
CA ASP A 579 -3.64 25.85 -3.98
C ASP A 579 -2.45 24.94 -3.57
N ALA A 580 -1.69 24.44 -4.56
CA ALA A 580 -0.59 23.53 -4.33
C ALA A 580 0.54 24.19 -3.52
N VAL A 581 0.95 23.55 -2.44
CA VAL A 581 2.05 24.01 -1.60
C VAL A 581 3.34 23.30 -2.02
N VAL A 582 4.42 24.08 -2.18
CA VAL A 582 5.73 23.58 -2.56
C VAL A 582 6.68 23.57 -1.37
N ARG A 583 7.31 22.43 -1.14
CA ARG A 583 8.41 22.26 -0.20
C ARG A 583 9.72 22.32 -0.98
N VAL A 584 10.62 23.20 -0.59
CA VAL A 584 11.95 23.32 -1.17
C VAL A 584 12.99 22.84 -0.16
N GLN A 585 13.90 21.98 -0.62
CA GLN A 585 15.09 21.58 0.12
C GLN A 585 16.32 22.04 -0.66
N LEU A 586 17.22 22.74 0.02
CA LEU A 586 18.41 23.34 -0.57
C LEU A 586 19.61 22.99 0.30
N THR A 587 20.68 22.46 -0.30
CA THR A 587 21.91 22.10 0.42
C THR A 587 23.04 23.04 0.06
N LEU A 588 23.61 23.68 1.08
CA LEU A 588 24.82 24.49 0.99
C LEU A 588 26.01 23.70 1.54
N ARG A 589 27.14 23.79 0.87
CA ARG A 589 28.44 23.25 1.31
C ARG A 589 29.41 24.40 1.55
N ASP A 590 30.07 24.43 2.70
CA ASP A 590 31.15 25.40 2.95
C ASP A 590 32.52 24.90 2.45
N VAL A 591 33.55 25.74 2.61
CA VAL A 591 34.94 25.39 2.26
C VAL A 591 35.56 24.29 3.12
N SER A 592 35.00 24.01 4.31
CA SER A 592 35.44 22.90 5.17
C SER A 592 34.87 21.55 4.70
N GLY A 593 33.95 21.56 3.73
CA GLY A 593 33.23 20.39 3.24
C GLY A 593 31.99 20.06 4.07
N THR A 594 31.61 20.92 5.02
CA THR A 594 30.40 20.80 5.82
C THR A 594 29.19 21.10 4.94
N GLU A 595 28.31 20.12 4.78
CA GLU A 595 27.03 20.27 4.09
C GLU A 595 25.88 20.47 5.05
N VAL A 596 24.99 21.39 4.70
CA VAL A 596 23.78 21.70 5.47
C VAL A 596 22.63 21.88 4.52
N THR A 597 21.53 21.21 4.81
CA THR A 597 20.27 21.34 4.05
C THR A 597 19.30 22.23 4.82
N GLY A 598 18.92 23.36 4.22
CA GLY A 598 17.79 24.16 4.66
C GLY A 598 16.51 23.70 3.96
N THR A 599 15.39 23.82 4.66
CA THR A 599 14.08 23.39 4.15
C THR A 599 13.05 24.47 4.44
N SER A 600 12.19 24.79 3.48
CA SER A 600 11.03 25.66 3.69
C SER A 600 9.83 25.17 2.88
N THR A 601 8.64 25.57 3.30
CA THR A 601 7.35 25.25 2.68
C THR A 601 6.57 26.54 2.44
N SER A 602 6.16 26.79 1.20
CA SER A 602 5.37 27.98 0.84
C SER A 602 4.49 27.73 -0.40
N PRO A 603 3.39 28.47 -0.59
CA PRO A 603 2.59 28.44 -1.82
C PRO A 603 3.35 28.95 -3.06
N ASP A 604 4.40 29.73 -2.84
CA ASP A 604 5.28 30.26 -3.88
C ASP A 604 6.67 29.58 -3.78
N VAL A 605 7.09 28.94 -4.88
CA VAL A 605 8.39 28.25 -4.99
C VAL A 605 9.57 29.18 -4.81
N ILE A 606 9.46 30.45 -5.22
CA ILE A 606 10.51 31.44 -5.09
C ILE A 606 10.73 31.77 -3.61
N VAL A 607 9.64 32.03 -2.89
CA VAL A 607 9.66 32.33 -1.45
C VAL A 607 10.20 31.13 -0.67
N ALA A 608 9.72 29.92 -0.98
CA ALA A 608 10.21 28.69 -0.36
C ALA A 608 11.72 28.52 -0.58
N SER A 609 12.21 28.85 -1.78
CA SER A 609 13.64 28.76 -2.11
C SER A 609 14.49 29.75 -1.33
N ILE A 610 14.03 31.01 -1.20
CA ILE A 610 14.71 32.04 -0.41
C ILE A 610 14.82 31.59 1.04
N GLN A 611 13.70 31.17 1.63
CA GLN A 611 13.67 30.76 3.03
C GLN A 611 14.52 29.52 3.29
N ALA A 612 14.49 28.53 2.39
CA ALA A 612 15.35 27.36 2.47
C ALA A 612 16.85 27.73 2.38
N PHE A 613 17.21 28.71 1.54
CA PHE A 613 18.58 29.23 1.47
C PHE A 613 18.99 29.91 2.77
N VAL A 614 18.17 30.84 3.28
CA VAL A 614 18.43 31.58 4.52
C VAL A 614 18.60 30.62 5.71
N SER A 615 17.73 29.60 5.77
CA SER A 615 17.77 28.51 6.74
C SER A 615 19.11 27.76 6.69
N ALA A 616 19.49 27.26 5.51
CA ALA A 616 20.75 26.54 5.32
C ALA A 616 21.97 27.39 5.72
N TYR A 617 21.94 28.67 5.36
CA TYR A 617 23.03 29.61 5.62
C TYR A 617 23.19 29.91 7.12
N ASN A 618 22.09 30.19 7.82
CA ASN A 618 22.12 30.47 9.26
C ASN A 618 22.64 29.25 10.05
N ILE A 619 22.27 28.03 9.64
CA ILE A 619 22.79 26.80 10.26
C ILE A 619 24.30 26.67 10.00
N LEU A 620 24.77 26.92 8.77
CA LEU A 620 26.22 26.93 8.48
C LEU A 620 26.98 27.97 9.30
N SER A 621 26.42 29.17 9.42
CA SER A 621 26.99 30.26 10.23
C SER A 621 27.12 29.88 11.70
N PHE A 622 26.10 29.21 12.24
CA PHE A 622 26.13 28.69 13.60
C PHE A 622 27.19 27.59 13.78
N LYS A 623 27.31 26.64 12.85
CA LYS A 623 28.35 25.58 12.91
C LYS A 623 29.76 26.15 12.92
N ALA A 624 30.03 27.13 12.06
CA ALA A 624 31.33 27.81 12.03
C ALA A 624 31.63 28.54 13.36
N THR A 625 30.59 29.03 14.04
CA THR A 625 30.74 29.71 15.34
C THR A 625 30.99 28.72 16.49
N ILE A 626 30.46 27.49 16.44
CA ILE A 626 30.72 26.44 17.45
C ILE A 626 32.10 25.79 17.25
N GLN A 627 32.57 25.69 16.01
CA GLN A 627 33.85 25.07 15.67
C GLN A 627 35.06 25.98 15.91
N ALA A 628 34.85 27.30 16.01
CA ALA A 628 35.84 28.31 16.37
C ALA A 628 35.98 28.44 17.90
#